data_AF-A0A8T6PF36-F1
#
_entry.id   AF-A0A8T6PF36-F1
#
_cell.length_a   1.000
_cell.length_b   1.000
_cell.length_c   1.000
_cell.angle_alpha   90.00
_cell.angle_beta   90.00
_cell.angle_gamma   90.00
#
_symmetry.space_group_name_H-M   'P 1'
#
loop_
_entity.id
_entity.type
_entity.pdbx_description
1 polymer ?
#
loop_
_entity_poly.entity_id
_entity_poly.type
_entity_poly.pdbx_seq_one_letter_code
_entity_poly.pdbx_strand_id
1 'polypeptide(L)'
;MRRSALIAILAAYLGLAGAFAVMETVFERLPHLEDEIAFIYQARIFAGGRVYIQSPKPARVFWQPFVIDCTDADDEEFGINCDGKRFGKYPPGWPLLLAIGFLAELEWVLNPLFFSLTIALTYRLGREVFDERVGVVAAILLAASPIALLHSGSWMSHPSALFFT
;
A
#
# COMPACT_ATOMS: atom_id res chain seq x y z
N MET A 1 27.03 -14.02 -12.95
CA MET A 1 26.23 -14.68 -11.89
C MET A 1 26.47 -14.10 -10.48
N ARG A 2 27.58 -14.40 -9.77
CA ARG A 2 27.72 -14.00 -8.35
C ARG A 2 27.77 -12.47 -8.14
N ARG A 3 28.42 -11.72 -9.04
CA ARG A 3 28.55 -10.26 -8.92
C ARG A 3 27.24 -9.52 -9.18
N SER A 4 26.51 -9.88 -10.23
CA SER A 4 25.26 -9.20 -10.58
C SER A 4 24.14 -9.48 -9.59
N ALA A 5 24.10 -10.69 -9.02
CA ALA A 5 23.21 -10.98 -7.91
C ALA A 5 23.51 -10.11 -6.68
N LEU A 6 24.79 -9.89 -6.34
CA LEU A 6 25.18 -8.98 -5.26
C LEU A 6 24.77 -7.53 -5.55
N ILE A 7 24.90 -7.08 -6.80
CA ILE A 7 24.45 -5.73 -7.21
C ILE A 7 22.92 -5.61 -7.07
N ALA A 8 22.15 -6.62 -7.49
CA ALA A 8 20.70 -6.61 -7.35
C ALA A 8 20.27 -6.62 -5.87
N ILE A 9 20.94 -7.41 -5.03
CA ILE A 9 20.72 -7.43 -3.58
C ILE A 9 21.02 -6.05 -3.00
N LEU A 10 22.15 -5.43 -3.35
CA LEU A 10 22.49 -4.09 -2.92
C LEU A 10 21.45 -3.06 -3.37
N ALA A 11 20.97 -3.13 -4.61
CA ALA A 11 19.91 -2.27 -5.12
C ALA A 11 18.61 -2.44 -4.33
N ALA A 12 18.22 -3.67 -3.99
CA ALA A 12 17.03 -3.94 -3.17
C ALA A 12 17.18 -3.40 -1.75
N TYR A 13 18.36 -3.52 -1.14
CA TYR A 13 18.65 -2.92 0.18
C TYR A 13 18.65 -1.39 0.15
N LEU A 14 19.23 -0.78 -0.88
CA LEU A 14 19.25 0.67 -1.05
C LEU A 14 17.83 1.20 -1.33
N GLY A 15 17.04 0.50 -2.14
CA GLY A 15 15.64 0.82 -2.38
C GLY A 15 14.80 0.73 -1.10
N LEU A 16 15.01 -0.31 -0.29
CA LEU A 16 14.37 -0.45 1.03
C LEU A 16 14.72 0.72 1.95
N ALA A 17 16.01 1.03 2.09
CA ALA A 17 16.50 2.13 2.91
C ALA A 17 15.99 3.49 2.41
N GLY A 18 15.94 3.68 1.09
CA GLY A 18 15.40 4.89 0.46
C GLY A 18 13.91 5.06 0.71
N ALA A 19 13.12 4.00 0.58
CA ALA A 19 11.69 4.01 0.87
C ALA A 19 11.42 4.34 2.35
N PHE A 20 12.20 3.75 3.28
CA PHE A 20 12.14 4.13 4.69
C PHE A 20 12.52 5.59 4.93
N ALA A 21 13.60 6.07 4.31
CA ALA A 21 14.01 7.47 4.45
C ALA A 21 12.90 8.43 4.00
N VAL A 22 12.23 8.13 2.87
CA VAL A 22 11.09 8.91 2.40
C VAL A 22 9.91 8.83 3.36
N MET A 23 9.56 7.63 3.83
CA MET A 23 8.47 7.45 4.80
C MET A 23 8.68 8.28 6.07
N GLU A 24 9.92 8.36 6.58
CA GLU A 24 10.22 9.17 7.76
C GLU A 24 10.24 10.66 7.48
N THR A 25 10.97 11.06 6.44
CA THR A 25 11.34 12.47 6.23
C THR A 25 10.31 13.26 5.44
N VAL A 26 9.52 12.58 4.60
CA VAL A 26 8.51 13.20 3.74
C VAL A 26 7.11 12.95 4.28
N PHE A 27 6.82 11.73 4.76
CA PHE A 27 5.48 11.34 5.21
C PHE A 27 5.34 11.20 6.73
N GLU A 28 6.41 11.32 7.51
CA GLU A 28 6.37 11.25 8.98
C GLU A 28 5.67 9.99 9.54
N ARG A 29 5.66 8.90 8.76
CA ARG A 29 4.86 7.68 9.03
C ARG A 29 3.35 7.91 9.14
N LEU A 30 2.82 8.97 8.57
CA LEU A 30 1.41 9.35 8.62
C LEU A 30 0.77 9.32 7.22
N PRO A 31 -0.53 8.99 7.14
CA PRO A 31 -1.26 9.11 5.88
C PRO A 31 -1.44 10.59 5.53
N HIS A 32 -1.18 10.94 4.27
CA HIS A 32 -1.26 12.31 3.76
C HIS A 32 -2.38 12.52 2.76
N LEU A 33 -2.89 11.44 2.17
CA LEU A 33 -3.94 11.47 1.15
C LEU A 33 -5.20 10.80 1.68
N GLU A 34 -6.36 11.25 1.22
CA GLU A 34 -7.65 10.74 1.68
C GLU A 34 -7.81 9.24 1.40
N ASP A 35 -7.27 8.76 0.28
CA ASP A 35 -7.23 7.32 -0.06
C ASP A 35 -6.49 6.50 0.99
N GLU A 36 -5.38 7.02 1.51
CA GLU A 36 -4.55 6.36 2.52
C GLU A 36 -5.32 6.22 3.83
N ILE A 37 -6.05 7.26 4.22
CA ILE A 37 -6.91 7.21 5.42
C ILE A 37 -8.03 6.19 5.22
N ALA A 38 -8.61 6.08 4.02
CA ALA A 38 -9.62 5.06 3.71
C ALA A 38 -9.04 3.63 3.75
N PHE A 39 -7.81 3.43 3.25
CA PHE A 39 -7.12 2.14 3.35
C PHE A 39 -6.86 1.75 4.80
N ILE A 40 -6.33 2.66 5.62
CA ILE A 40 -6.06 2.44 7.05
C ILE A 40 -7.37 2.16 7.81
N TYR A 41 -8.43 2.93 7.53
CA TYR A 41 -9.75 2.73 8.13
C TYR A 41 -10.26 1.30 7.89
N GLN A 42 -10.26 0.85 6.63
CA GLN A 42 -10.71 -0.50 6.30
C GLN A 42 -9.78 -1.58 6.86
N ALA A 43 -8.47 -1.36 6.86
CA ALA A 43 -7.50 -2.29 7.42
C ALA A 43 -7.70 -2.52 8.92
N ARG A 44 -8.02 -1.46 9.68
CA ARG A 44 -8.33 -1.58 11.12
C ARG A 44 -9.62 -2.34 11.37
N ILE A 45 -10.63 -2.19 10.51
CA ILE A 45 -11.87 -2.98 10.58
C ILE A 45 -11.55 -4.47 10.36
N PHE A 46 -10.75 -4.79 9.34
CA PHE A 46 -10.29 -6.16 9.07
C PHE A 46 -9.46 -6.74 10.20
N ALA A 47 -8.51 -5.97 10.77
CA ALA A 47 -7.72 -6.39 11.92
C ALA A 47 -8.60 -6.69 13.15
N GLY A 48 -9.73 -6.00 13.29
CA GLY A 48 -10.75 -6.27 14.30
C GLY A 48 -11.66 -7.48 14.00
N GLY A 49 -11.39 -8.25 12.93
CA GLY A 49 -12.18 -9.42 12.55
C GLY A 49 -13.54 -9.11 11.94
N ARG A 50 -13.74 -7.89 11.41
CA ARG A 50 -14.99 -7.43 10.80
C ARG A 50 -14.75 -7.08 9.34
N VAL A 51 -15.80 -7.08 8.52
CA VAL A 51 -15.74 -6.64 7.11
C VAL A 51 -16.23 -5.19 6.95
N TYR A 52 -17.15 -4.78 7.82
CA TYR A 52 -17.71 -3.44 7.91
C TYR A 52 -18.01 -3.15 9.39
N ILE A 53 -18.37 -1.90 9.68
CA ILE A 53 -19.01 -1.54 10.94
C ILE A 53 -20.39 -0.96 10.69
N GLN A 54 -21.21 -0.90 11.73
CA GLN A 54 -22.44 -0.11 11.68
C GLN A 54 -22.08 1.36 11.82
N SER A 55 -22.74 2.20 11.04
CA SER A 55 -22.51 3.64 11.04
C SER A 55 -22.78 4.22 12.43
N PRO A 56 -21.80 4.92 13.04
CA PRO A 56 -22.01 5.55 14.34
C PRO A 56 -22.99 6.72 14.22
N LYS A 57 -23.88 6.88 15.22
CA LYS A 57 -24.82 8.00 15.27
C LYS A 57 -24.28 9.14 16.15
N PRO A 58 -24.39 10.41 15.73
CA PRO A 58 -24.96 10.90 14.47
C PRO A 58 -23.97 10.80 13.28
N ALA A 59 -24.39 10.18 12.17
CA ALA A 59 -23.52 9.82 11.06
C ALA A 59 -22.75 11.00 10.43
N ARG A 60 -23.40 12.16 10.28
CA ARG A 60 -22.79 13.37 9.69
C ARG A 60 -21.49 13.81 10.38
N VAL A 61 -21.35 13.59 11.68
CA VAL A 61 -20.16 13.99 12.45
C VAL A 61 -18.96 13.08 12.15
N PHE A 62 -19.22 11.88 11.65
CA PHE A 62 -18.20 10.90 11.27
C PHE A 62 -17.98 10.87 9.76
N TRP A 63 -18.49 11.84 8.99
CA TRP A 63 -18.26 11.88 7.56
C TRP A 63 -16.75 11.93 7.25
N GLN A 64 -16.32 11.09 6.32
CA GLN A 64 -14.92 10.99 5.92
C GLN A 64 -14.86 10.74 4.40
N PRO A 65 -13.94 11.39 3.67
CA PRO A 65 -13.71 11.08 2.26
C PRO A 65 -13.42 9.59 2.03
N PHE A 66 -13.94 9.06 0.92
CA PHE A 66 -13.72 7.67 0.45
C PHE A 66 -14.09 6.55 1.44
N VAL A 67 -14.84 6.87 2.49
CA VAL A 67 -15.56 5.91 3.31
C VAL A 67 -17.02 5.96 2.91
N ILE A 68 -17.56 4.81 2.51
CA ILE A 68 -18.97 4.66 2.18
C ILE A 68 -19.72 4.51 3.49
N ASP A 69 -20.68 5.39 3.71
CA ASP A 69 -21.60 5.38 4.84
C ASP A 69 -23.02 5.28 4.28
N CYS A 70 -23.64 4.12 4.41
CA CYS A 70 -24.99 3.90 3.88
C CYS A 70 -26.00 4.26 4.96
N THR A 71 -26.36 5.54 5.05
CA THR A 71 -27.40 5.99 5.99
C THR A 71 -28.78 5.97 5.35
N ASP A 72 -29.84 5.93 6.18
CA ASP A 72 -31.23 5.94 5.71
C ASP A 72 -31.55 7.13 4.76
N ALA A 73 -30.76 8.21 4.82
CA ALA A 73 -30.91 9.37 3.94
C ALA A 73 -30.18 9.20 2.59
N ASP A 74 -29.11 8.43 2.53
CA ASP A 74 -28.32 8.17 1.31
C ASP A 74 -28.96 7.08 0.43
N ASP A 75 -29.81 6.23 1.03
CA ASP A 75 -30.60 5.18 0.37
C ASP A 75 -31.51 5.75 -0.74
N GLU A 76 -31.99 6.99 -0.59
CA GLU A 76 -32.87 7.65 -1.58
C GLU A 76 -32.09 8.44 -2.65
N GLU A 77 -30.96 9.08 -2.29
CA GLU A 77 -30.25 10.00 -3.20
C GLU A 77 -29.32 9.27 -4.18
N PHE A 78 -28.68 8.17 -3.75
CA PHE A 78 -27.71 7.43 -4.57
C PHE A 78 -28.10 5.97 -4.83
N GLY A 79 -29.21 5.48 -4.25
CA GLY A 79 -29.74 4.14 -4.48
C GLY A 79 -28.88 3.00 -3.93
N ILE A 80 -27.99 3.27 -2.97
CA ILE A 80 -27.11 2.29 -2.35
C ILE A 80 -27.63 1.94 -0.96
N ASN A 81 -28.55 0.98 -0.87
CA ASN A 81 -29.00 0.46 0.42
C ASN A 81 -28.06 -0.66 0.91
N CYS A 82 -27.32 -0.37 1.98
CA CYS A 82 -26.49 -1.37 2.67
C CYS A 82 -26.79 -1.45 4.17
N ASP A 83 -28.03 -1.23 4.62
CA ASP A 83 -28.47 -1.44 6.02
C ASP A 83 -27.58 -0.75 7.08
N GLY A 84 -27.26 0.54 6.94
CA GLY A 84 -26.45 1.24 7.94
C GLY A 84 -24.96 0.85 7.95
N LYS A 85 -24.49 0.04 6.98
CA LYS A 85 -23.09 -0.41 6.93
C LYS A 85 -22.16 0.72 6.51
N ARG A 86 -20.96 0.69 7.09
CA ARG A 86 -19.89 1.63 6.82
C ARG A 86 -18.56 0.90 6.57
N PHE A 87 -17.91 1.22 5.46
CA PHE A 87 -16.70 0.55 4.96
C PHE A 87 -15.92 1.43 3.96
N GLY A 88 -14.65 1.14 3.73
CA GLY A 88 -13.83 1.85 2.75
C GLY A 88 -14.28 1.60 1.31
N LYS A 89 -14.20 2.63 0.46
CA LYS A 89 -14.61 2.57 -0.96
C LYS A 89 -13.77 1.59 -1.80
N TYR A 90 -12.50 1.40 -1.44
CA TYR A 90 -11.53 0.67 -2.27
C TYR A 90 -11.62 -0.85 -2.13
N PRO A 91 -11.15 -1.61 -3.15
CA PRO A 91 -11.06 -3.07 -3.06
C PRO A 91 -10.25 -3.54 -1.86
N PRO A 92 -10.56 -4.73 -1.30
CA PRO A 92 -10.01 -5.16 -0.01
C PRO A 92 -8.53 -5.58 -0.05
N GLY A 93 -7.91 -5.73 -1.24
CA GLY A 93 -6.58 -6.31 -1.39
C GLY A 93 -5.51 -5.64 -0.53
N TRP A 94 -5.28 -4.34 -0.72
CA TRP A 94 -4.30 -3.60 0.07
C TRP A 94 -4.69 -3.46 1.55
N PRO A 95 -5.95 -3.11 1.91
CA PRO A 95 -6.38 -3.13 3.31
C PRO A 95 -6.20 -4.46 4.04
N LEU A 96 -6.36 -5.61 3.37
CA LEU A 96 -6.13 -6.92 3.97
C LEU A 96 -4.64 -7.14 4.30
N LEU A 97 -3.74 -6.73 3.41
CA LEU A 97 -2.30 -6.78 3.68
C LEU A 97 -1.92 -5.85 4.83
N LEU A 98 -2.44 -4.62 4.83
CA LEU A 98 -2.26 -3.67 5.93
C LEU A 98 -2.82 -4.20 7.26
N ALA A 99 -3.94 -4.92 7.25
CA ALA A 99 -4.53 -5.49 8.46
C ALA A 99 -3.58 -6.48 9.14
N ILE A 100 -2.84 -7.28 8.36
CA ILE A 100 -1.78 -8.16 8.88
C ILE A 100 -0.69 -7.32 9.55
N GLY A 101 -0.31 -6.20 8.92
CA GLY A 101 0.63 -5.23 9.48
C GLY A 101 0.15 -4.68 10.83
N PHE A 102 -1.10 -4.23 10.92
CA PHE A 102 -1.69 -3.72 12.17
C PHE A 102 -1.75 -4.77 13.28
N LEU A 103 -2.05 -6.04 12.94
CA LEU A 103 -2.01 -7.14 13.91
C LEU A 103 -0.61 -7.42 14.45
N ALA A 104 0.43 -7.10 13.66
CA ALA A 104 1.82 -7.27 14.03
C ALA A 104 2.49 -5.98 14.53
N GLU A 105 1.78 -4.84 14.55
CA GLU A 105 2.33 -3.49 14.83
C GLU A 105 3.48 -3.08 13.88
N LEU A 106 3.42 -3.56 12.64
CA LEU A 106 4.44 -3.37 11.59
C LEU A 106 3.84 -2.85 10.27
N GLU A 107 2.66 -2.23 10.31
CA GLU A 107 1.94 -1.74 9.13
C GLU A 107 2.77 -0.79 8.25
N TRP A 108 3.63 0.02 8.86
CA TRP A 108 4.51 0.99 8.20
C TRP A 108 5.64 0.33 7.38
N VAL A 109 5.97 -0.95 7.65
CA VAL A 109 7.06 -1.66 6.96
C VAL A 109 6.60 -2.23 5.60
N LEU A 110 5.30 -2.43 5.40
CA LEU A 110 4.79 -3.24 4.30
C LEU A 110 5.13 -2.68 2.93
N ASN A 111 4.93 -1.38 2.70
CA ASN A 111 5.24 -0.76 1.41
C ASN A 111 6.76 -0.75 1.08
N PRO A 112 7.65 -0.32 1.99
CA PRO A 112 9.10 -0.46 1.79
C PRO A 112 9.53 -1.91 1.51
N LEU A 113 8.92 -2.88 2.20
CA LEU A 113 9.20 -4.30 2.00
C LEU A 113 8.79 -4.78 0.61
N PHE A 114 7.55 -4.50 0.18
CA PHE A 114 7.08 -4.87 -1.15
C PHE A 114 7.94 -4.24 -2.24
N PHE A 115 8.34 -2.97 -2.08
CA PHE A 115 9.23 -2.31 -3.02
C PHE A 115 10.59 -3.00 -3.17
N SER A 116 11.22 -3.35 -2.04
CA SER A 116 12.50 -4.08 -2.04
C SER A 116 12.39 -5.43 -2.75
N LEU A 117 11.31 -6.17 -2.49
CA LEU A 117 11.05 -7.44 -3.15
C LEU A 117 10.80 -7.26 -4.65
N THR A 118 10.06 -6.22 -5.06
CA THR A 118 9.83 -5.88 -6.47
C THR A 118 11.13 -5.56 -7.21
N ILE A 119 12.10 -4.88 -6.58
CA ILE A 119 13.42 -4.64 -7.18
C ILE A 119 14.14 -5.97 -7.46
N ALA A 120 14.11 -6.90 -6.50
CA ALA A 120 14.71 -8.23 -6.68
C ALA A 120 14.00 -9.04 -7.78
N LEU A 121 12.66 -8.96 -7.86
CA LEU A 121 11.88 -9.59 -8.92
C LEU A 121 12.16 -8.96 -10.29
N THR A 122 12.31 -7.64 -10.36
CA THR A 122 12.65 -6.93 -11.60
C THR A 122 14.01 -7.35 -12.13
N TYR A 123 15.01 -7.53 -11.25
CA TYR A 123 16.29 -8.13 -11.64
C TYR A 123 16.10 -9.53 -12.24
N ARG A 124 15.34 -10.39 -11.56
CA ARG A 124 15.11 -11.78 -12.00
C ARG A 124 14.40 -11.82 -13.35
N LEU A 125 13.35 -11.02 -13.51
CA LEU A 125 12.57 -10.93 -14.74
C LEU A 125 13.44 -10.45 -15.91
N GLY A 126 14.17 -9.35 -15.73
CA GLY A 126 15.04 -8.82 -16.78
C GLY A 126 16.16 -9.80 -17.17
N ARG A 127 16.68 -10.55 -16.19
CA ARG A 127 17.67 -11.61 -16.44
C ARG A 127 17.10 -12.79 -17.22
N GLU A 128 15.88 -13.22 -16.87
CA GLU A 128 15.26 -14.42 -17.47
C GLU A 128 14.69 -14.16 -18.86
N VAL A 129 14.18 -12.95 -19.12
CA VAL A 129 13.62 -12.56 -20.43
C VAL A 129 14.71 -12.11 -21.40
N PHE A 130 15.77 -11.46 -20.89
CA PHE A 130 16.86 -10.92 -21.70
C PHE A 130 18.22 -11.48 -21.23
N ASP A 131 18.95 -10.72 -20.41
CA ASP A 131 20.25 -11.09 -19.92
C ASP A 131 20.56 -10.47 -18.55
N GLU A 132 21.66 -10.91 -17.94
CA GLU A 132 22.08 -10.48 -16.61
C GLU A 132 22.35 -8.97 -16.50
N ARG A 133 22.78 -8.31 -17.59
CA ARG A 133 23.05 -6.87 -17.60
C ARG A 133 21.73 -6.09 -17.60
N VAL A 134 20.77 -6.50 -18.42
CA VAL A 134 19.43 -5.89 -18.47
C VAL A 134 18.75 -6.00 -17.11
N GLY A 135 18.78 -7.16 -16.47
CA GLY A 135 18.24 -7.34 -15.12
C GLY A 135 18.87 -6.38 -14.10
N VAL A 136 20.20 -6.24 -14.09
CA VAL A 136 20.88 -5.32 -13.15
C VAL A 136 20.48 -3.87 -13.40
N VAL A 137 20.50 -3.43 -14.67
CA VAL A 137 20.16 -2.05 -15.02
C VAL A 137 18.71 -1.74 -14.64
N ALA A 138 17.77 -2.65 -14.94
CA ALA A 138 16.37 -2.48 -14.58
C ALA A 138 16.16 -2.36 -13.06
N ALA A 139 16.83 -3.21 -12.26
CA ALA A 139 16.75 -3.15 -10.80
C ALA A 139 17.33 -1.84 -10.23
N ILE A 140 18.46 -1.36 -10.76
CA ILE A 140 19.05 -0.08 -10.33
C ILE A 140 18.13 1.09 -10.69
N LEU A 141 17.59 1.10 -11.91
CA LEU A 141 16.67 2.15 -12.35
C LEU A 141 15.41 2.20 -11.49
N LEU A 142 14.84 1.03 -11.15
CA LEU A 142 13.68 0.98 -10.26
C LEU A 142 14.04 1.45 -8.84
N ALA A 143 15.16 0.98 -8.28
CA ALA A 143 15.60 1.36 -6.94
C ALA A 143 15.89 2.86 -6.79
N ALA A 144 16.37 3.52 -7.85
CA ALA A 144 16.66 4.94 -7.88
C ALA A 144 15.49 5.81 -8.37
N SER A 145 14.35 5.21 -8.73
CA SER A 145 13.20 5.93 -9.30
C SER A 145 12.54 6.81 -8.23
N PRO A 146 12.50 8.15 -8.40
CA PRO A 146 11.92 9.04 -7.40
C PRO A 146 10.44 8.77 -7.13
N ILE A 147 9.67 8.47 -8.18
CA ILE A 147 8.23 8.17 -8.04
C ILE A 147 8.00 6.84 -7.33
N ALA A 148 8.84 5.84 -7.59
CA ALA A 148 8.74 4.55 -6.92
C ALA A 148 9.10 4.69 -5.42
N LEU A 149 10.14 5.46 -5.09
CA LEU A 149 10.50 5.77 -3.71
C LEU A 149 9.40 6.55 -2.98
N LEU A 150 8.81 7.56 -3.62
CA LEU A 150 7.69 8.33 -3.07
C LEU A 150 6.48 7.45 -2.74
N HIS A 151 6.02 6.63 -3.71
CA HIS A 151 4.90 5.73 -3.45
C HIS A 151 5.23 4.64 -2.42
N SER A 152 6.48 4.19 -2.36
CA SER A 152 6.91 3.15 -1.42
C SER A 152 7.11 3.67 0.00
N GLY A 153 7.24 4.98 0.18
CA GLY A 153 7.22 5.63 1.49
C GLY A 153 5.84 6.08 1.96
N SER A 154 4.81 5.98 1.11
CA SER A 154 3.43 6.38 1.42
C SER A 154 2.59 5.18 1.89
N TRP A 155 1.32 5.40 2.22
CA TRP A 155 0.36 4.34 2.59
C TRP A 155 -0.51 3.84 1.43
N MET A 156 -0.16 4.24 0.20
CA MET A 156 -0.89 3.86 -1.01
C MET A 156 -0.67 2.40 -1.39
N SER A 157 -1.60 1.84 -2.17
CA SER A 157 -1.56 0.45 -2.62
C SER A 157 -0.53 0.15 -3.72
N HIS A 158 0.06 1.18 -4.35
CA HIS A 158 0.90 1.04 -5.54
C HIS A 158 2.07 0.05 -5.39
N PRO A 159 2.86 0.04 -4.29
CA PRO A 159 3.99 -0.88 -4.16
C PRO A 159 3.54 -2.35 -4.11
N SER A 160 2.46 -2.63 -3.38
CA SER A 160 1.86 -3.97 -3.35
C SER A 160 1.29 -4.37 -4.71
N ALA A 161 0.60 -3.45 -5.41
CA ALA A 161 0.05 -3.72 -6.73
C ALA A 161 1.16 -4.06 -7.73
N LEU A 162 2.25 -3.27 -7.75
CA LEU A 162 3.40 -3.49 -8.61
C LEU A 162 4.12 -4.82 -8.29
N PHE A 163 4.11 -5.27 -7.03
CA PHE A 163 4.71 -6.54 -6.64
C PHE A 163 3.93 -7.76 -7.18
N PHE A 164 2.60 -7.68 -7.28
CA PHE A 164 1.74 -8.81 -7.66
C PHE A 164 1.41 -8.89 -9.15
N THR A 165 1.86 -7.94 -9.97
CA THR A 165 1.63 -7.90 -11.44
C THR A 165 2.92 -8.13 -12.21
#